data_AF-A0A1Z8P2E7-F1
#
_entry.id   AF-A0A1Z8P2E7-F1
#
_cell.length_a   1.000
_cell.length_b   1.000
_cell.length_c   1.000
_cell.angle_alpha   90.00
_cell.angle_beta   90.00
_cell.angle_gamma   90.00
#
_symmetry.space_group_name_H-M   'P 1'
#
loop_
_entity.id
_entity.type
_entity.pdbx_description
1 polymer ?
#
loop_
_entity_poly.entity_id
_entity_poly.type
_entity_poly.pdbx_seq_one_letter_code
_entity_poly.pdbx_strand_id
1 'polypeptide(L)' 'MRVLKIIEDAELIIADLEVDWNSEKQSSPTLCVRYKGKIIPLNTPDMRPILMKEENAIETE' A
#
# COMPACT_ATOMS: atom_id res chain seq x y z
N MET A 1 4.23 -23.11 1.72
CA MET A 1 4.01 -22.08 0.67
C MET A 1 4.53 -22.63 -0.65
N ARG A 2 3.88 -22.33 -1.77
CA ARG A 2 4.33 -22.70 -3.12
C ARG A 2 4.16 -21.49 -4.02
N VAL A 3 5.17 -21.16 -4.82
CA VAL A 3 5.06 -20.11 -5.83
C VAL A 3 4.21 -20.62 -6.99
N LEU A 4 3.10 -19.93 -7.28
CA LEU A 4 2.21 -20.25 -8.40
C LEU A 4 2.56 -19.44 -9.65
N LYS A 5 2.93 -18.17 -9.45
CA LYS A 5 3.33 -17.22 -10.50
C LYS A 5 4.18 -16.11 -9.89
N ILE A 6 5.04 -15.52 -10.71
CA ILE A 6 5.67 -14.23 -10.42
C ILE A 6 4.74 -13.15 -10.97
N ILE A 7 4.58 -12.05 -10.23
CA ILE A 7 3.81 -10.90 -10.70
C ILE A 7 4.82 -9.90 -11.28
N GLU A 8 4.81 -9.77 -12.60
CA GLU A 8 5.61 -8.78 -13.32
C GLU A 8 5.08 -7.36 -13.08
N ASP A 9 5.92 -6.34 -13.23
CA ASP A 9 5.59 -4.91 -13.10
C ASP A 9 5.00 -4.50 -11.73
N ALA A 10 5.18 -5.34 -10.71
CA ALA A 10 4.91 -4.99 -9.32
C ALA A 10 6.20 -4.47 -8.66
N GLU A 11 6.19 -3.21 -8.25
CA GLU A 11 7.35 -2.55 -7.67
C GLU A 11 7.10 -2.24 -6.20
N LEU A 12 8.05 -2.61 -5.35
CA LEU A 12 8.03 -2.24 -3.94
C LEU A 12 8.53 -0.81 -3.79
N ILE A 13 7.72 0.05 -3.19
CA ILE A 13 8.04 1.45 -2.94
C ILE A 13 7.77 1.83 -1.48
N ILE A 14 8.33 2.95 -1.06
CA ILE A 14 7.95 3.62 0.18
C ILE A 14 7.19 4.89 -0.22
N ALA A 15 5.95 5.02 0.25
CA ALA A 15 5.14 6.21 0.07
C ALA A 15 4.83 6.81 1.44
N ASP A 16 4.87 8.13 1.56
CA ASP A 16 4.35 8.81 2.75
C ASP A 16 2.82 8.91 2.61
N LEU A 17 2.09 8.20 3.48
CA LEU A 17 0.63 8.13 3.42
C LEU A 17 0.02 8.99 4.50
N GLU A 18 -0.83 9.94 4.11
CA GLU A 18 -1.67 10.69 5.03
C GLU A 18 -2.93 9.86 5.40
N VAL A 19 -3.25 9.82 6.68
CA VAL A 19 -4.45 9.18 7.22
C VAL A 19 -5.16 10.12 8.20
N ASP A 20 -6.48 10.02 8.24
CA ASP A 20 -7.29 10.65 9.28
C ASP A 20 -7.23 9.79 10.56
N TRP A 21 -6.72 10.37 11.64
CA TRP A 21 -6.63 9.75 12.95
C TRP A 21 -7.29 10.65 14.00
N ASN A 22 -8.47 10.27 14.49
CA ASN A 22 -9.22 11.02 15.52
C ASN A 22 -9.33 12.54 15.22
N SER A 23 -9.72 12.90 14.00
CA SER A 23 -9.85 14.29 13.52
C SER A 23 -8.55 15.07 13.31
N GLU A 24 -7.39 14.39 13.38
CA GLU A 24 -6.10 14.93 12.97
C GLU A 24 -5.56 14.20 11.74
N LYS A 25 -4.83 14.91 10.89
CA LYS A 25 -4.09 14.32 9.77
C LYS A 25 -2.71 13.89 10.26
N GLN A 26 -2.35 12.64 10.02
CA GLN A 26 -1.01 12.12 10.29
C GLN A 26 -0.45 11.49 9.04
N SER A 27 0.84 11.66 8.78
CA SER A 27 1.54 10.93 7.72
C SER A 27 2.57 9.97 8.28
N SER A 28 2.77 8.86 7.59
CA SER A 28 3.85 7.91 7.89
C SER A 28 4.39 7.28 6.61
N PRO A 29 5.73 7.14 6.50
CA PRO A 29 6.34 6.29 5.49
C PRO A 29 5.79 4.87 5.61
N THR A 30 5.24 4.36 4.51
CA THR A 30 4.53 3.08 4.46
C THR A 30 5.04 2.27 3.28
N LEU A 31 5.18 0.96 3.49
CA LEU A 31 5.56 0.03 2.44
C LEU A 31 4.37 -0.21 1.52
N CYS A 32 4.54 0.10 0.24
CA CYS A 32 3.50 -0.03 -0.77
C CYS A 32 3.99 -0.83 -1.96
N VAL A 33 3.04 -1.36 -2.72
CA VAL A 33 3.30 -1.90 -4.06
C VAL A 33 2.70 -0.97 -5.09
N ARG A 34 3.52 -0.54 -6.05
CA ARG A 34 3.05 0.06 -7.30
C ARG A 34 2.78 -1.05 -8.30
N TYR A 35 1.54 -1.19 -8.74
CA TYR A 35 1.14 -2.22 -9.70
C TYR A 35 0.01 -1.71 -10.59
N LYS A 36 0.18 -1.82 -11.91
CA LYS A 36 -0.78 -1.30 -12.92
C LYS A 36 -1.13 0.18 -12.72
N GLY A 37 -0.15 0.99 -12.33
CA GLY A 37 -0.34 2.42 -12.03
C GLY A 37 -1.08 2.72 -10.72
N LYS A 38 -1.46 1.71 -9.94
CA LYS A 38 -2.09 1.86 -8.62
C LYS A 38 -1.05 1.72 -7.52
N ILE A 39 -1.22 2.46 -6.42
CA ILE A 39 -0.44 2.29 -5.19
C ILE A 39 -1.29 1.52 -4.19
N ILE A 40 -0.76 0.42 -3.66
CA ILE A 40 -1.45 -0.43 -2.67
C ILE A 40 -0.58 -0.51 -1.41
N PRO A 41 -1.00 0.03 -0.25
CA PRO A 41 -0.28 -0.16 0.99
C PRO A 41 -0.27 -1.64 1.42
N LEU A 42 0.85 -2.09 1.98
CA LEU A 42 0.98 -3.44 2.53
C LEU A 42 0.74 -3.49 4.04
N ASN A 43 0.67 -2.32 4.67
CA ASN A 43 0.31 -2.17 6.06
C ASN A 43 -0.35 -0.81 6.31
N THR A 44 -1.16 -0.72 7.35
CA THR A 44 -1.56 0.55 7.94
C THR A 44 -0.37 1.20 8.69
N PRO A 45 -0.44 2.49 9.04
CA PRO A 45 0.59 3.15 9.86
C PRO A 45 0.83 2.48 11.23
N ASP A 46 -0.20 1.86 11.83
CA ASP A 46 -0.08 1.05 13.05
C ASP A 46 0.38 -0.41 12.78
N MET A 47 0.93 -0.66 11.59
CA MET A 47 1.58 -1.91 11.17
C MET A 47 0.64 -3.12 11.01
N ARG A 48 -0.67 -2.90 10.86
CA ARG A 48 -1.59 -3.99 10.52
C ARG A 48 -1.45 -4.35 9.05
N PRO A 49 -1.28 -5.64 8.69
CA PRO A 49 -1.14 -6.04 7.30
C PRO A 49 -2.37 -5.71 6.44
N ILE A 50 -2.12 -5.26 5.23
CA ILE A 50 -3.12 -5.06 4.18
C ILE A 50 -2.82 -6.05 3.05
N LEU A 51 -3.84 -6.74 2.56
CA LEU A 51 -3.69 -7.65 1.42
C LEU A 51 -3.42 -6.85 0.14
N MET A 52 -2.45 -7.29 -0.66
CA MET A 52 -2.21 -6.72 -1.99
C MET A 52 -3.36 -7.09 -2.95
N LYS A 53 -4.44 -6.30 -2.89
CA LYS A 53 -5.58 -6.37 -3.79
C LYS A 53 -5.82 -5.01 -4.41
N GLU A 54 -6.28 -4.99 -5.65
CA GLU A 54 -6.59 -3.73 -6.35
C GLU A 54 -7.71 -2.92 -5.67
N GLU A 55 -8.58 -3.56 -4.88
CA GLU A 55 -9.62 -2.90 -4.07
C GLU A 55 -9.06 -2.08 -2.90
N ASN A 56 -7.82 -2.36 -2.50
CA ASN A 56 -7.11 -1.63 -1.44
C ASN A 56 -6.19 -0.55 -2.02
N ALA A 57 -6.24 -0.31 -3.34
CA ALA A 57 -5.46 0.75 -3.94
C ALA A 57 -5.92 2.11 -3.42
N ILE A 58 -4.96 2.98 -3.12
CA ILE A 58 -5.22 4.39 -2.85
C ILE A 58 -5.27 5.15 -4.18
N GLU A 59 -6.22 6.06 -4.31
CA GLU A 59 -6.26 6.99 -5.44
C GLU A 59 -5.09 7.96 -5.30
N THR A 60 -4.29 8.09 -6.37
CA THR A 60 -3.24 9.10 -6.47
C THR A 60 -3.74 10.18 -7.43
N GLU A 61 -3.88 11.41 -6.94
CA GLU A 61 -4.13 12.58 -7.80
C GLU A 61 -2.96 12.86 -8.75
#